data_AF-A0A2E7RQ92-F1
#
_entry.id   AF-A0A2E7RQ92-F1
#
_cell.length_a   1.000
_cell.length_b   1.000
_cell.length_c   1.000
_cell.angle_alpha   90.00
_cell.angle_beta   90.00
_cell.angle_gamma   90.00
#
_symmetry.space_group_name_H-M   'P 1'
#
loop_
_entity.id
_entity.type
_entity.pdbx_description
1 polymer ?
#
loop_
_entity_poly.entity_id
_entity_poly.type
_entity_poly.pdbx_seq_one_letter_code
_entity_poly.pdbx_strand_id
1 'polypeptide(L)'
;MNITALLKNLKKNDNTEEILREFEYLFLKEIGYQIDFEKEYSSGDAIESNSFYEFAPQSGFKRAEKGFLGKDLQEIARKEYNPINLKTFKAINRKSFEYYFEELNIKSRGFFK
;
A
#
# COMPACT_ATOMS: atom_id res chain seq x y z
N MET A 1 8.11 12.81 -0.73
CA MET A 1 7.70 13.32 0.59
C MET A 1 8.30 12.38 1.64
N ASN A 2 8.87 12.90 2.74
CA ASN A 2 9.42 12.08 3.83
C ASN A 2 8.45 12.03 5.02
N ILE A 3 8.62 11.06 5.92
CA ILE A 3 7.69 10.79 7.05
C ILE A 3 7.49 12.03 7.93
N THR A 4 8.54 12.81 8.20
CA THR A 4 8.47 13.99 9.07
C THR A 4 7.57 15.09 8.49
N ALA A 5 7.60 15.31 7.17
CA ALA A 5 6.73 16.28 6.51
C ALA A 5 5.25 15.84 6.61
N LEU A 6 5.02 14.54 6.51
CA LEU A 6 3.69 13.96 6.50
C LEU A 6 3.00 14.06 7.88
N LEU A 7 3.75 13.82 8.98
CA LEU A 7 3.24 14.00 10.35
C LEU A 7 2.84 15.45 10.67
N LYS A 8 3.48 16.45 10.03
CA LYS A 8 3.09 17.86 10.18
C LYS A 8 1.74 18.14 9.50
N ASN A 9 1.41 17.43 8.44
CA ASN A 9 0.14 17.57 7.71
C ASN A 9 -1.04 16.93 8.44
N LEU A 10 -0.83 15.84 9.21
CA LEU A 10 -1.87 15.22 10.06
C LEU A 10 -2.53 16.22 11.03
N LYS A 11 -1.77 17.19 11.54
CA LYS A 11 -2.28 18.16 12.53
C LYS A 11 -3.17 19.25 11.93
N LYS A 12 -3.37 19.29 10.61
CA LYS A 12 -3.92 20.47 9.92
C LYS A 12 -5.09 20.21 8.94
N ASN A 13 -5.42 18.97 8.57
CA ASN A 13 -6.22 18.72 7.36
C ASN A 13 -7.38 17.71 7.50
N ASP A 14 -8.40 17.90 6.66
CA ASP A 14 -9.53 16.98 6.43
C ASP A 14 -9.14 15.69 5.67
N ASN A 15 -7.98 15.65 5.00
CA ASN A 15 -7.51 14.48 4.22
C ASN A 15 -6.73 13.46 5.07
N THR A 16 -7.21 13.15 6.27
CA THR A 16 -6.51 12.26 7.22
C THR A 16 -6.26 10.87 6.62
N GLU A 17 -7.18 10.33 5.82
CA GLU A 17 -7.04 8.98 5.26
C GLU A 17 -5.88 8.88 4.27
N GLU A 18 -5.77 9.81 3.30
CA GLU A 18 -4.67 9.89 2.33
C GLU A 18 -3.32 9.95 3.04
N ILE A 19 -3.23 10.86 4.02
CA ILE A 19 -2.02 11.07 4.80
C ILE A 19 -1.64 9.78 5.53
N LEU A 20 -2.59 9.10 6.17
CA LEU A 20 -2.33 7.82 6.83
C LEU A 20 -1.88 6.72 5.87
N ARG A 21 -2.45 6.62 4.66
CA ARG A 21 -2.03 5.60 3.69
C ARG A 21 -0.60 5.82 3.21
N GLU A 22 -0.24 7.07 2.94
CA GLU A 22 1.12 7.44 2.53
C GLU A 22 2.13 7.26 3.67
N PHE A 23 1.75 7.58 4.91
CA PHE A 23 2.57 7.30 6.09
C PHE A 23 2.92 5.82 6.19
N GLU A 24 1.89 4.97 6.14
CA GLU A 24 2.00 3.52 6.24
C GLU A 24 2.89 2.94 5.15
N TYR A 25 2.70 3.37 3.90
CA TYR A 25 3.50 2.94 2.76
C TYR A 25 4.96 3.38 2.87
N LEU A 26 5.21 4.63 3.24
CA LEU A 26 6.57 5.12 3.46
C LEU A 26 7.24 4.40 4.62
N PHE A 27 6.52 4.11 5.70
CA PHE A 27 7.06 3.36 6.83
C PHE A 27 7.49 1.95 6.42
N LEU A 28 6.66 1.22 5.65
CA LEU A 28 7.02 -0.08 5.08
C LEU A 28 8.30 0.03 4.24
N LYS A 29 8.41 1.06 3.41
CA LYS A 29 9.62 1.30 2.59
C LYS A 29 10.87 1.52 3.44
N GLU A 30 10.78 2.34 4.50
CA GLU A 30 11.92 2.64 5.39
C GLU A 30 12.39 1.41 6.17
N ILE A 31 11.49 0.48 6.51
CA ILE A 31 11.85 -0.79 7.16
C ILE A 31 12.28 -1.88 6.16
N GLY A 32 12.46 -1.54 4.88
CA GLY A 32 12.97 -2.44 3.85
C GLY A 32 11.91 -3.25 3.11
N TYR A 33 10.62 -2.99 3.32
CA TYR A 33 9.53 -3.62 2.60
C TYR A 33 9.02 -2.72 1.46
N GLN A 34 9.24 -3.13 0.21
CA GLN A 34 8.84 -2.35 -0.97
C GLN A 34 7.63 -2.97 -1.66
N ILE A 35 6.70 -2.12 -2.09
CA ILE A 35 5.54 -2.50 -2.89
C ILE A 35 5.68 -1.79 -4.24
N ASP A 36 5.77 -2.57 -5.31
CA ASP A 36 5.76 -2.05 -6.68
C ASP A 36 4.30 -1.98 -7.17
N PHE A 37 3.75 -0.78 -7.30
CA PHE A 37 2.39 -0.56 -7.83
C PHE A 37 2.35 -0.40 -9.36
N GLU A 38 3.51 -0.45 -10.02
CA GLU A 38 3.63 -0.20 -11.46
C GLU A 38 3.84 -1.49 -12.25
N LYS A 39 4.40 -2.55 -11.63
CA LYS A 39 4.74 -3.79 -12.32
C LYS A 39 4.16 -5.05 -11.67
N GLU A 40 3.83 -6.01 -12.52
CA GLU A 40 3.53 -7.38 -12.12
C GLU A 40 4.82 -8.09 -11.70
N TYR A 41 4.80 -8.80 -10.56
CA TYR A 41 6.00 -9.45 -10.05
C TYR A 41 6.44 -10.64 -10.91
N SER A 42 5.47 -11.36 -11.52
CA SER A 42 5.76 -12.62 -12.20
C SER A 42 6.35 -12.42 -13.58
N SER A 43 5.85 -11.45 -14.34
CA SER A 43 6.31 -11.17 -15.71
C SER A 43 7.23 -9.95 -15.79
N GLY A 44 7.14 -9.02 -14.82
CA GLY A 44 7.80 -7.71 -14.89
C GLY A 44 7.07 -6.70 -15.78
N ASP A 45 5.92 -7.09 -16.36
CA ASP A 45 5.11 -6.21 -17.20
C ASP A 45 4.46 -5.11 -16.39
N ALA A 46 4.11 -4.00 -17.04
CA ALA A 46 3.35 -2.95 -16.41
C ALA A 46 1.95 -3.44 -15.98
N ILE A 47 1.48 -2.97 -14.83
CA ILE A 47 0.10 -3.12 -14.41
C ILE A 47 -0.81 -2.44 -15.44
N GLU A 48 -1.85 -3.14 -15.90
CA GLU A 48 -2.83 -2.66 -16.86
C GLU A 48 -4.12 -2.21 -16.17
N SER A 49 -4.66 -1.08 -16.60
CA SER A 49 -5.80 -0.44 -15.94
C SER A 49 -7.06 -1.32 -15.86
N ASN A 50 -7.33 -2.09 -16.92
CA ASN A 50 -8.55 -2.90 -17.06
C ASN A 50 -8.39 -4.35 -16.59
N SER A 51 -7.26 -4.69 -15.97
CA SER A 51 -6.95 -6.03 -15.49
C SER A 51 -7.05 -6.11 -13.97
N PHE A 52 -7.30 -7.31 -13.44
CA PHE A 52 -7.31 -7.54 -12.00
C PHE A 52 -6.01 -8.19 -11.53
N TYR A 53 -5.65 -7.87 -10.29
CA TYR A 53 -4.41 -8.32 -9.66
C TYR A 53 -4.67 -8.85 -8.25
N GLU A 54 -4.12 -10.02 -7.96
CA GLU A 54 -3.95 -10.48 -6.59
C GLU A 54 -2.67 -9.89 -6.00
N PHE A 55 -2.69 -9.61 -4.69
CA PHE A 55 -1.51 -9.13 -3.96
C PHE A 55 -1.01 -10.21 -3.01
N ALA A 56 0.21 -10.68 -3.25
CA ALA A 56 0.93 -11.58 -2.37
C ALA A 56 2.04 -10.77 -1.66
N PRO A 57 2.01 -10.60 -0.32
CA PRO A 57 2.99 -9.79 0.40
C PRO A 57 4.47 -10.17 0.16
N GLN A 58 4.73 -11.43 -0.15
CA GLN A 58 6.08 -11.96 -0.41
C GLN A 58 6.64 -11.56 -1.77
N SER A 59 5.79 -11.23 -2.74
CA SER A 59 6.19 -11.11 -4.15
C SER A 59 5.66 -9.87 -4.84
N GLY A 60 4.51 -9.33 -4.44
CA GLY A 60 3.85 -8.20 -5.08
C GLY A 60 2.57 -8.58 -5.81
N PHE A 61 2.27 -7.90 -6.92
CA PHE A 61 1.06 -8.12 -7.69
C PHE A 61 1.23 -9.17 -8.78
N LYS A 62 0.25 -10.05 -8.94
CA LYS A 62 0.14 -11.00 -10.05
C LYS A 62 -1.21 -10.86 -10.71
N ARG A 63 -1.25 -10.96 -12.04
CA ARG A 63 -2.52 -10.89 -12.77
C ARG A 63 -3.42 -12.06 -12.37
N ALA A 64 -4.70 -11.77 -12.15
CA ALA A 64 -5.70 -12.73 -11.71
C ALA A 64 -7.07 -12.42 -12.31
N GLU A 65 -8.03 -13.35 -12.19
CA GLU A 65 -9.41 -13.13 -12.64
C GLU A 65 -10.18 -12.14 -11.77
N LYS A 66 -9.73 -11.95 -10.52
CA LYS A 66 -10.36 -11.08 -9.53
C LYS A 66 -9.30 -10.52 -8.58
N GLY A 67 -9.60 -9.39 -7.94
CA GLY A 67 -8.71 -8.76 -6.98
C GLY A 67 -8.78 -7.25 -7.07
N PHE A 68 -7.62 -6.61 -6.95
CA PHE A 68 -7.47 -5.17 -7.10
C PHE A 68 -7.49 -4.79 -8.58
N LEU A 69 -8.26 -3.77 -8.93
CA LEU A 69 -8.29 -3.26 -10.30
C LEU A 69 -6.97 -2.52 -10.57
N GLY A 70 -6.31 -2.83 -11.69
CA GLY A 70 -5.04 -2.20 -12.04
C GLY A 70 -5.15 -0.69 -12.17
N LYS A 71 -6.32 -0.15 -12.53
CA LYS A 71 -6.59 1.29 -12.51
C LYS A 71 -6.34 1.90 -11.13
N ASP A 72 -6.85 1.28 -10.07
CA ASP A 72 -6.67 1.79 -8.71
C ASP A 72 -5.19 1.75 -8.31
N LEU A 73 -4.45 0.71 -8.72
CA LEU A 73 -3.02 0.57 -8.44
C LEU A 73 -2.20 1.65 -9.17
N GLN A 74 -2.51 1.91 -10.43
CA GLN A 74 -1.88 2.98 -11.21
C GLN A 74 -2.17 4.37 -10.62
N GLU A 75 -3.41 4.63 -10.19
CA GLU A 75 -3.77 5.90 -9.54
C GLU A 75 -3.03 6.07 -8.20
N ILE A 76 -2.90 4.99 -7.41
CA ILE A 76 -2.08 5.00 -6.18
C ILE A 76 -0.62 5.31 -6.50
N ALA A 77 -0.04 4.69 -7.54
CA ALA A 77 1.34 4.95 -7.97
C ALA A 77 1.57 6.42 -8.36
N ARG A 78 0.55 7.05 -8.98
CA ARG A 78 0.55 8.48 -9.36
C ARG A 78 0.17 9.43 -8.22
N LYS A 79 -0.21 8.90 -7.04
CA LYS A 79 -0.71 9.66 -5.89
C LYS A 79 -2.01 10.43 -6.20
N GLU A 80 -2.83 9.89 -7.08
CA GLU A 80 -4.13 10.45 -7.48
C GLU A 80 -5.24 9.78 -6.64
N TYR A 81 -5.49 10.27 -5.43
CA TYR A 81 -6.35 9.59 -4.48
C TYR A 81 -7.84 9.86 -4.66
N ASN A 82 -8.64 8.81 -4.47
CA ASN A 82 -10.10 8.86 -4.38
C ASN A 82 -10.62 7.82 -3.37
N PRO A 83 -11.90 7.87 -2.95
CA PRO A 83 -12.41 6.97 -1.93
C PRO A 83 -12.33 5.46 -2.27
N ILE A 84 -12.23 5.09 -3.55
CA ILE A 84 -12.11 3.69 -3.99
C ILE A 84 -10.65 3.25 -3.83
N ASN A 85 -9.71 3.99 -4.43
CA ASN A 85 -8.31 3.60 -4.40
C ASN A 85 -7.68 3.76 -3.00
N LEU A 86 -8.22 4.62 -2.13
CA LEU A 86 -7.82 4.67 -0.71
C LEU A 86 -8.18 3.40 0.05
N LYS A 87 -9.34 2.79 -0.25
CA LYS A 87 -9.72 1.48 0.32
C LYS A 87 -8.79 0.37 -0.19
N THR A 88 -8.45 0.40 -1.48
CA THR A 88 -7.47 -0.50 -2.09
C THR A 88 -6.11 -0.36 -1.41
N PHE A 89 -5.60 0.86 -1.27
CA PHE A 89 -4.32 1.14 -0.64
C PHE A 89 -4.28 0.70 0.83
N LYS A 90 -5.37 0.96 1.57
CA LYS A 90 -5.56 0.49 2.95
C LYS A 90 -5.46 -1.03 3.07
N ALA A 91 -6.13 -1.77 2.19
CA ALA A 91 -6.12 -3.22 2.21
C ALA A 91 -4.72 -3.79 1.94
N ILE A 92 -3.99 -3.19 0.99
CA ILE A 92 -2.64 -3.59 0.61
C ILE A 92 -1.63 -3.29 1.73
N ASN A 93 -1.65 -2.08 2.30
CA ASN A 93 -0.80 -1.71 3.43
C ASN A 93 -1.05 -2.63 4.63
N ARG A 94 -2.32 -2.89 4.95
CA ARG A 94 -2.68 -3.77 6.06
C ARG A 94 -2.14 -5.19 5.88
N LYS A 95 -2.33 -5.80 4.70
CA LYS A 95 -1.77 -7.12 4.39
C LYS A 95 -0.25 -7.14 4.51
N SER A 96 0.40 -6.06 4.06
CA SER A 96 1.85 -5.91 4.14
C SER A 96 2.35 -5.83 5.59
N PHE A 97 1.69 -5.06 6.44
CA PHE A 97 2.00 -5.01 7.87
C PHE A 97 1.75 -6.32 8.59
N GLU A 98 0.62 -6.98 8.31
CA GLU A 98 0.30 -8.28 8.89
C GLU A 98 1.40 -9.29 8.57
N TYR A 99 1.79 -9.39 7.30
CA TYR A 99 2.91 -10.23 6.88
C TYR A 99 4.24 -9.85 7.56
N TYR A 100 4.64 -8.58 7.48
CA TYR A 100 5.92 -8.12 8.02
C TYR A 100 6.04 -8.33 9.53
N PHE A 101 4.98 -8.06 10.29
CA PHE A 101 5.00 -8.26 11.74
C PHE A 101 4.92 -9.73 12.15
N GLU A 102 4.23 -10.57 11.38
CA GLU A 102 4.23 -12.02 11.60
C GLU A 102 5.61 -12.62 11.37
N GLU A 103 6.28 -12.28 10.26
CA GLU A 103 7.64 -12.74 9.95
C GLU A 103 8.67 -12.31 11.00
N LEU A 104 8.54 -11.10 11.54
CA LEU A 104 9.43 -10.60 12.59
C LEU A 104 9.04 -11.04 14.01
N ASN A 105 7.96 -11.81 14.19
CA ASN A 105 7.38 -12.11 15.51
C ASN A 105 7.09 -10.85 16.36
N ILE A 106 6.84 -9.71 15.73
CA ILE A 106 6.57 -8.44 16.40
C ILE A 106 5.09 -8.38 16.78
N LYS A 107 4.79 -8.49 18.07
CA LYS A 107 3.42 -8.32 18.60
C LYS A 107 3.05 -6.84 18.72
N SER A 108 2.95 -6.11 17.59
CA SER A 108 2.56 -4.69 17.59
C SER A 108 1.17 -4.46 18.21
N ARG A 109 0.23 -5.41 18.08
CA ARG A 109 -1.11 -5.33 18.69
C ARG A 109 -1.10 -5.36 20.23
N GLY A 110 0.02 -5.73 20.86
CA GLY A 110 0.21 -5.58 22.31
C GLY A 110 0.53 -4.14 22.74
N PHE A 111 1.05 -3.31 21.83
CA PHE A 111 1.49 -1.94 22.13
C PHE A 111 0.39 -0.89 22.04
N PHE A 112 -0.71 -1.18 21.35
CA PHE A 112 -1.81 -0.23 21.13
C PHE A 112 -3.09 -0.56 21.92
N LYS A 113 -2.97 -1.30 23.03
CA LYS A 113 -4.09 -1.49 23.97
C LYS A 113 -4.27 -0.26 24.86
#